data_AF-A0A957CVJ1-F1
#
_entry.id   AF-A0A957CVJ1-F1
#
_cell.length_a   1.000
_cell.length_b   1.000
_cell.length_c   1.000
_cell.angle_alpha   90.00
_cell.angle_beta   90.00
_cell.angle_gamma   90.00
#
_symmetry.space_group_name_H-M   'P 1'
#
loop_
_entity.id
_entity.type
_entity.pdbx_description
1 polymer ?
#
loop_
_entity_poly.entity_id
_entity_poly.type
_entity_poly.pdbx_seq_one_letter_code
_entity_poly.pdbx_strand_id
1 'polypeptide(L)'
;MLVIPISSQLYRVLKKWAESRRMVFITGLPGVGKSLLIQQLALIAGEAGRKVHLLQWITARKAFETAVNLTKYPEIDGVTDPSIRKAVGLWAREAVQQWHEQHPDPAHILIGELPLIGNRLIELAEPHGDAVEPLLRSDRVQFVIPVPSWEVREVIEQARARTLADPQHEQEKRDAAPNVLQALWEEVNGLARQIELTKANPKTPYNPYIYGGVYEALLHNRHAKSLLIDEVLRPAKSVYEFDVVVGELQADETAVSHFMQQVEHRYTHEALQTEVANWHRIVTANPKPVDRGPELSLPLPDALPGVVDATVLTAVQRQALQELMALPLDTIPSGMIPALNRALTTLQSDEVMPVTANVHKFDVYDSYFNVTRTENNSGTAFLVGLLQAYRNVLADFQNPPFTLTVVELPMLRIALETTLRQFGI
;
A
#
# COMPACT_ATOMS: atom_id res chain seq x y z
N MET A 1 -22.39 2.65 -4.24
CA MET A 1 -22.81 1.81 -3.10
C MET A 1 -21.63 1.68 -2.15
N LEU A 2 -21.86 1.78 -0.84
CA LEU A 2 -20.82 1.50 0.15
C LEU A 2 -20.50 0.00 0.15
N VAL A 3 -19.22 -0.32 0.02
CA VAL A 3 -18.70 -1.70 0.08
C VAL A 3 -17.83 -1.93 1.31
N ILE A 4 -17.40 -0.86 1.98
CA ILE A 4 -16.67 -0.95 3.24
C ILE A 4 -17.67 -1.32 4.35
N PRO A 5 -17.43 -2.40 5.11
CA PRO A 5 -18.29 -2.76 6.24
C PRO A 5 -18.34 -1.64 7.28
N ILE A 6 -19.54 -1.25 7.73
CA ILE A 6 -19.73 -0.16 8.71
C ILE A 6 -19.02 -0.45 10.05
N SER A 7 -18.88 -1.74 10.40
CA SER A 7 -18.16 -2.20 11.58
C SER A 7 -16.63 -2.17 11.44
N SER A 8 -16.10 -2.05 10.22
CA SER A 8 -14.65 -2.09 9.97
C SER A 8 -13.92 -0.90 10.59
N GLN A 9 -12.64 -1.08 10.88
CA GLN A 9 -11.78 0.02 11.28
C GLN A 9 -11.62 1.05 10.15
N LEU A 10 -11.55 0.57 8.91
CA LEU A 10 -11.44 1.41 7.71
C LEU A 10 -12.61 2.40 7.61
N TYR A 11 -13.85 1.91 7.76
CA TYR A 11 -15.04 2.77 7.73
C TYR A 11 -14.98 3.86 8.81
N ARG A 12 -14.65 3.49 10.06
CA ARG A 12 -14.58 4.45 11.18
C ARG A 12 -13.56 5.55 10.93
N VAL A 13 -12.41 5.21 10.34
CA VAL A 13 -11.36 6.18 10.00
C VAL A 13 -11.82 7.11 8.87
N LEU A 14 -12.36 6.56 7.78
CA LEU A 14 -12.85 7.37 6.65
C LEU A 14 -14.00 8.28 7.05
N LYS A 15 -14.96 7.77 7.85
CA LYS A 15 -16.07 8.55 8.39
C LYS A 15 -15.59 9.73 9.22
N LYS A 16 -14.64 9.50 10.14
CA LYS A 16 -14.04 10.59 10.92
C LYS A 16 -13.46 11.68 10.02
N TRP A 17 -12.77 11.30 8.93
CA TRP A 17 -12.21 12.29 8.02
C TRP A 17 -13.27 13.01 7.19
N ALA A 18 -14.27 12.30 6.69
CA ALA A 18 -15.40 12.87 5.97
C ALA A 18 -16.15 13.93 6.80
N GLU A 19 -16.30 13.69 8.10
CA GLU A 19 -17.00 14.60 9.02
C GLU A 19 -16.14 15.80 9.44
N SER A 20 -14.85 15.59 9.72
CA SER A 20 -14.01 16.59 10.40
C SER A 20 -13.04 17.36 9.50
N ARG A 21 -12.66 16.83 8.33
CA ARG A 21 -11.65 17.47 7.49
C ARG A 21 -12.29 18.39 6.46
N ARG A 22 -11.53 19.42 6.07
CA ARG A 22 -11.89 20.30 4.94
C ARG A 22 -11.44 19.66 3.63
N MET A 23 -10.29 19.00 3.64
CA MET A 23 -9.69 18.36 2.47
C MET A 23 -9.09 17.02 2.86
N VAL A 24 -9.26 16.01 2.01
CA VAL A 24 -8.63 14.70 2.15
C VAL A 24 -7.95 14.32 0.84
N PHE A 25 -6.63 14.19 0.87
CA PHE A 25 -5.83 13.82 -0.29
C PHE A 25 -5.33 12.39 -0.17
N ILE A 26 -5.80 11.51 -1.05
CA ILE A 26 -5.37 10.12 -1.13
C ILE A 26 -4.21 10.04 -2.11
N THR A 27 -3.03 9.68 -1.59
CA THR A 27 -1.80 9.54 -2.36
C THR A 27 -1.54 8.08 -2.73
N GLY A 28 -0.58 7.82 -3.62
CA GLY A 28 -0.07 6.46 -3.84
C GLY A 28 0.15 6.09 -5.30
N LEU A 29 0.82 4.96 -5.50
CA LEU A 29 1.06 4.42 -6.83
C LEU A 29 -0.26 4.05 -7.52
N PRO A 30 -0.32 3.98 -8.85
CA PRO A 30 -1.45 3.31 -9.49
C PRO A 30 -1.53 1.84 -9.00
N GLY A 31 -2.74 1.28 -8.92
CA GLY A 31 -2.92 -0.09 -8.41
C GLY A 31 -2.79 -0.28 -6.89
N VAL A 32 -2.98 0.75 -6.06
CA VAL A 32 -3.05 0.62 -4.58
C VAL A 32 -4.45 0.83 -4.01
N GLY A 33 -5.49 0.84 -4.87
CA GLY A 33 -6.88 0.99 -4.44
C GLY A 33 -7.36 2.43 -4.19
N LYS A 34 -6.61 3.45 -4.63
CA LYS A 34 -6.96 4.87 -4.42
C LYS A 34 -8.36 5.23 -4.90
N SER A 35 -8.70 4.87 -6.14
CA SER A 35 -9.99 5.24 -6.74
C SER A 35 -11.16 4.62 -5.99
N LEU A 36 -11.02 3.39 -5.50
CA LEU A 36 -12.01 2.78 -4.62
C LEU A 36 -12.12 3.56 -3.29
N LEU A 37 -11.01 3.88 -2.64
CA LEU A 37 -11.04 4.65 -1.38
C LEU A 37 -11.64 6.06 -1.58
N ILE A 38 -11.37 6.72 -2.70
CA ILE A 38 -11.97 8.01 -3.06
C ILE A 38 -13.48 7.85 -3.21
N GLN A 39 -13.94 6.85 -3.98
CA GLN A 39 -15.37 6.57 -4.14
C GLN A 39 -16.04 6.33 -2.79
N GLN A 40 -15.44 5.49 -1.94
CA GLN A 40 -16.02 5.15 -0.64
C GLN A 40 -16.03 6.35 0.31
N LEU A 41 -14.97 7.15 0.34
CA LEU A 41 -14.93 8.39 1.11
C LEU A 41 -15.95 9.41 0.62
N ALA A 42 -16.13 9.55 -0.70
CA ALA A 42 -17.12 10.44 -1.28
C ALA A 42 -18.54 10.03 -0.89
N LEU A 43 -18.86 8.73 -0.95
CA LEU A 43 -20.15 8.21 -0.52
C LEU A 43 -20.40 8.46 0.98
N ILE A 44 -19.42 8.18 1.84
CA ILE A 44 -19.51 8.44 3.29
C ILE A 44 -19.70 9.93 3.56
N ALA A 45 -18.99 10.81 2.84
CA ALA A 45 -19.14 12.25 2.99
C ALA A 45 -20.53 12.73 2.52
N GLY A 46 -21.05 12.18 1.43
CA GLY A 46 -22.41 12.45 0.95
C GLY A 46 -23.47 12.02 1.97
N GLU A 47 -23.33 10.84 2.60
CA GLU A 47 -24.20 10.39 3.69
C GLU A 47 -24.13 11.30 4.92
N ALA A 48 -22.95 11.89 5.19
CA ALA A 48 -22.76 12.90 6.23
C ALA A 48 -23.28 14.30 5.84
N GLY A 49 -23.97 14.44 4.70
CA GLY A 49 -24.53 15.70 4.21
C GLY A 49 -23.50 16.67 3.62
N ARG A 50 -22.29 16.18 3.29
CA ARG A 50 -21.23 17.01 2.71
C ARG A 50 -21.41 17.13 1.20
N LYS A 51 -21.06 18.30 0.66
CA LYS A 51 -20.95 18.58 -0.77
C LYS A 51 -19.54 18.21 -1.24
N VAL A 52 -19.43 17.13 -2.02
CA VAL A 52 -18.14 16.55 -2.42
C VAL A 52 -17.60 17.18 -3.69
N HIS A 53 -16.37 17.68 -3.63
CA HIS A 53 -15.59 18.16 -4.77
C HIS A 53 -14.39 17.24 -4.99
N LEU A 54 -13.99 17.04 -6.24
CA LEU A 54 -12.84 16.21 -6.59
C LEU A 54 -11.67 17.00 -7.17
N LEU A 55 -10.45 16.58 -6.84
CA LEU A 55 -9.23 16.95 -7.56
C LEU A 55 -8.52 15.67 -7.98
N GLN A 56 -8.60 15.28 -9.25
CA GLN A 56 -7.97 14.05 -9.74
C GLN A 56 -6.93 14.36 -10.79
N TRP A 57 -5.77 13.68 -10.70
CA TRP A 57 -4.69 13.84 -11.67
C TRP A 57 -5.16 13.71 -13.12
N ILE A 58 -5.95 12.68 -13.43
CA ILE A 58 -6.42 12.40 -14.81
C ILE A 58 -7.26 13.57 -15.33
N THR A 59 -8.21 14.06 -14.54
CA THR A 59 -9.08 15.17 -14.90
C THR A 59 -8.30 16.49 -15.02
N ALA A 60 -7.46 16.78 -14.03
CA ALA A 60 -6.62 17.98 -14.01
C ALA A 60 -5.68 18.04 -15.22
N ARG A 61 -4.97 16.92 -15.49
CA ARG A 61 -4.04 16.80 -16.62
C ARG A 61 -4.74 17.02 -17.96
N LYS A 62 -5.96 16.48 -18.13
CA LYS A 62 -6.70 16.55 -19.39
C LYS A 62 -6.93 17.99 -19.87
N ALA A 63 -7.15 18.94 -18.96
CA ALA A 63 -7.31 20.35 -19.33
C ALA A 63 -6.05 20.92 -20.02
N PHE A 64 -4.87 20.40 -19.70
CA PHE A 64 -3.59 20.83 -20.28
C PHE A 64 -3.22 20.06 -21.55
N GLU A 65 -3.86 18.93 -21.85
CA GLU A 65 -3.67 18.12 -23.06
C GLU A 65 -4.41 18.71 -24.27
N THR A 66 -4.22 20.01 -24.53
CA THR A 66 -4.77 20.71 -25.70
C THR A 66 -4.04 20.28 -26.98
N ALA A 67 -4.65 20.44 -28.15
CA ALA A 67 -4.00 20.10 -29.42
C ALA A 67 -2.65 20.84 -29.61
N VAL A 68 -2.57 22.09 -29.17
CA VAL A 68 -1.33 22.89 -29.21
C VAL A 68 -0.27 22.30 -28.28
N ASN A 69 -0.64 22.00 -27.04
CA ASN A 69 0.29 21.47 -26.04
C ASN A 69 0.74 20.06 -26.40
N LEU A 70 -0.15 19.18 -26.86
CA LEU A 70 0.21 17.82 -27.27
C LEU A 70 1.13 17.78 -28.51
N THR A 71 1.06 18.80 -29.36
CA THR A 71 1.99 18.94 -30.50
C THR A 71 3.39 19.33 -30.01
N LYS A 72 3.47 20.21 -29.01
CA LYS A 72 4.74 20.73 -28.47
C LYS A 72 5.37 19.79 -27.42
N TYR A 73 4.53 19.08 -26.69
CA TYR A 73 4.83 18.26 -25.51
C TYR A 73 4.11 16.91 -25.60
N PRO A 74 4.48 16.06 -26.58
CA PRO A 74 3.78 14.80 -26.81
C PRO A 74 3.96 13.82 -25.65
N GLU A 75 2.96 12.97 -25.42
CA GLU A 75 3.10 11.80 -24.56
C GLU A 75 4.04 10.78 -25.22
N ILE A 76 5.00 10.25 -24.46
CA ILE A 76 5.94 9.23 -24.93
C ILE A 76 5.79 8.00 -24.03
N ASP A 77 5.54 6.83 -24.62
CA ASP A 77 5.37 5.55 -23.92
C ASP A 77 4.35 5.57 -22.77
N GLY A 78 3.26 6.33 -22.93
CA GLY A 78 2.23 6.48 -21.89
C GLY A 78 2.61 7.43 -20.74
N VAL A 79 3.72 8.17 -20.89
CA VAL A 79 4.22 9.12 -19.88
C VAL A 79 4.03 10.55 -20.37
N THR A 80 3.27 11.32 -19.60
CA THR A 80 3.01 12.74 -19.84
C THR A 80 4.30 13.56 -19.80
N ASP A 81 4.45 14.52 -20.71
CA ASP A 81 5.61 15.39 -20.78
C ASP A 81 5.84 16.17 -19.45
N PRO A 82 7.10 16.36 -19.02
CA PRO A 82 7.46 17.16 -17.85
C PRO A 82 6.82 18.56 -17.78
N SER A 83 6.63 19.22 -18.92
CA SER A 83 6.04 20.56 -19.05
C SER A 83 4.60 20.59 -18.60
N ILE A 84 3.81 19.63 -19.10
CA ILE A 84 2.42 19.47 -18.68
C ILE A 84 2.36 19.08 -17.20
N ARG A 85 3.22 18.15 -16.75
CA ARG A 85 3.22 17.72 -15.35
C ARG A 85 3.47 18.86 -14.37
N LYS A 86 4.49 19.67 -14.65
CA LYS A 86 4.85 20.81 -13.81
C LYS A 86 3.77 21.89 -13.82
N ALA A 87 3.19 22.19 -14.98
CA ALA A 87 2.12 23.18 -15.10
C ALA A 87 0.87 22.78 -14.31
N VAL A 88 0.45 21.52 -14.41
CA VAL A 88 -0.69 20.98 -13.64
C VAL A 88 -0.43 21.06 -12.14
N GLY A 89 0.79 20.75 -11.70
CA GLY A 89 1.19 20.84 -10.30
C GLY A 89 1.11 22.26 -9.73
N LEU A 90 1.66 23.24 -10.46
CA LEU A 90 1.62 24.65 -10.08
C LEU A 90 0.17 25.18 -10.06
N TRP A 91 -0.62 24.83 -11.08
CA TRP A 91 -2.04 25.16 -11.12
C TRP A 91 -2.81 24.58 -9.94
N ALA A 92 -2.56 23.33 -9.57
CA ALA A 92 -3.31 22.65 -8.51
C ALA A 92 -3.17 23.37 -7.16
N ARG A 93 -2.02 24.00 -6.88
CA ARG A 93 -1.84 24.81 -5.66
C ARG A 93 -2.78 26.00 -5.63
N GLU A 94 -2.87 26.74 -6.74
CA GLU A 94 -3.80 27.88 -6.84
C GLU A 94 -5.26 27.43 -6.84
N ALA A 95 -5.59 26.34 -7.55
CA ALA A 95 -6.93 25.79 -7.59
C ALA A 95 -7.44 25.35 -6.21
N VAL A 96 -6.57 24.76 -5.38
CA VAL A 96 -6.91 24.38 -3.99
C VAL A 96 -7.19 25.62 -3.14
N GLN A 97 -6.43 26.70 -3.31
CA GLN A 97 -6.67 27.97 -2.62
C GLN A 97 -8.00 28.59 -3.05
N GLN A 98 -8.21 28.74 -4.35
CA GLN A 98 -9.43 29.31 -4.91
C GLN A 98 -10.66 28.51 -4.48
N TRP A 99 -10.59 27.17 -4.52
CA TRP A 99 -11.67 26.32 -4.03
C TRP A 99 -11.97 26.55 -2.55
N HIS A 100 -10.93 26.73 -1.72
CA HIS A 100 -11.09 27.00 -0.29
C HIS A 100 -11.86 28.31 -0.05
N GLU A 101 -11.50 29.37 -0.79
CA GLU A 101 -12.10 30.70 -0.70
C GLU A 101 -13.53 30.73 -1.24
N GLN A 102 -13.81 30.05 -2.35
CA GLN A 102 -15.13 30.00 -2.98
C GLN A 102 -16.15 29.19 -2.16
N HIS A 103 -15.68 28.29 -1.29
CA HIS A 103 -16.53 27.40 -0.51
C HIS A 103 -16.25 27.52 1.00
N PRO A 104 -16.50 28.68 1.64
CA PRO A 104 -16.18 28.85 3.05
C PRO A 104 -17.03 27.97 3.98
N ASP A 105 -18.21 27.53 3.51
CA ASP A 105 -19.12 26.66 4.24
C ASP A 105 -18.47 25.29 4.55
N PRO A 106 -18.42 24.88 5.83
CA PRO A 106 -17.87 23.58 6.22
C PRO A 106 -18.63 22.39 5.63
N ALA A 107 -19.85 22.55 5.09
CA ALA A 107 -20.54 21.47 4.39
C ALA A 107 -19.77 20.99 3.15
N HIS A 108 -18.89 21.80 2.56
CA HIS A 108 -18.09 21.39 1.42
C HIS A 108 -16.87 20.55 1.85
N ILE A 109 -16.45 19.59 1.02
CA ILE A 109 -15.22 18.80 1.19
C ILE A 109 -14.53 18.63 -0.15
N LEU A 110 -13.19 18.75 -0.18
CA LEU A 110 -12.38 18.43 -1.35
C LEU A 110 -11.68 17.10 -1.11
N ILE A 111 -11.91 16.14 -2.00
CA ILE A 111 -11.22 14.86 -2.01
C ILE A 111 -10.31 14.83 -3.22
N GLY A 112 -9.02 14.55 -3.05
CA GLY A 112 -8.10 14.51 -4.18
C GLY A 112 -7.30 13.23 -4.31
N GLU A 113 -6.96 12.89 -5.55
CA GLU A 113 -6.04 11.81 -5.91
C GLU A 113 -4.68 12.39 -6.30
N LEU A 114 -3.65 12.09 -5.49
CA LEU A 114 -2.29 12.64 -5.69
C LEU A 114 -1.30 11.50 -5.96
N PRO A 115 -0.91 11.21 -7.21
CA PRO A 115 0.04 10.12 -7.48
C PRO A 115 1.45 10.38 -6.89
N LEU A 116 1.87 11.66 -6.84
CA LEU A 116 3.16 12.20 -6.39
C LEU A 116 4.38 11.72 -7.21
N ILE A 117 4.57 10.41 -7.32
CA ILE A 117 5.71 9.77 -8.00
C ILE A 117 5.73 10.17 -9.47
N GLY A 118 6.92 10.53 -9.96
CA GLY A 118 7.13 11.05 -11.31
C GLY A 118 6.65 12.49 -11.48
N ASN A 119 6.74 13.33 -10.43
CA ASN A 119 6.32 14.74 -10.43
C ASN A 119 4.83 14.95 -10.79
N ARG A 120 3.94 14.13 -10.24
CA ARG A 120 2.48 14.23 -10.50
C ARG A 120 1.77 14.82 -9.30
N LEU A 121 1.52 16.14 -9.34
CA LEU A 121 0.98 16.92 -8.22
C LEU A 121 1.89 16.94 -6.98
N ILE A 122 3.21 16.74 -7.16
CA ILE A 122 4.16 16.76 -6.04
C ILE A 122 4.22 18.14 -5.38
N GLU A 123 3.86 19.19 -6.13
CA GLU A 123 3.76 20.57 -5.69
C GLU A 123 2.84 20.71 -4.47
N LEU A 124 1.82 19.86 -4.31
CA LEU A 124 0.96 19.87 -3.11
C LEU A 124 1.64 19.26 -1.88
N ALA A 125 2.63 18.38 -2.06
CA ALA A 125 3.46 17.82 -0.97
C ALA A 125 4.63 18.75 -0.60
N GLU A 126 5.19 19.47 -1.58
CA GLU A 126 6.29 20.41 -1.40
C GLU A 126 5.88 21.68 -0.65
N PRO A 127 6.68 22.14 0.33
CA PRO A 127 6.50 23.47 0.89
C PRO A 127 6.76 24.54 -0.16
N HIS A 128 5.79 25.45 -0.35
CA HIS A 128 5.97 26.66 -1.16
C HIS A 128 5.61 27.91 -0.36
N GLY A 129 6.20 29.05 -0.72
CA GLY A 129 5.95 30.34 -0.06
C GLY A 129 4.72 31.06 -0.62
N ASP A 130 3.59 30.38 -0.75
CA ASP A 130 2.35 30.91 -1.34
C ASP A 130 1.16 30.88 -0.38
N ALA A 131 0.01 31.39 -0.84
CA ALA A 131 -1.19 31.57 -0.02
C ALA A 131 -1.82 30.25 0.47
N VAL A 132 -1.63 29.14 -0.27
CA VAL A 132 -2.24 27.85 0.06
C VAL A 132 -1.43 27.07 1.11
N GLU A 133 -0.14 27.37 1.26
CA GLU A 133 0.75 26.62 2.14
C GLU A 133 0.28 26.56 3.61
N PRO A 134 -0.18 27.65 4.25
CA PRO A 134 -0.72 27.58 5.61
C PRO A 134 -1.90 26.62 5.73
N LEU A 135 -2.75 26.54 4.70
CA LEU A 135 -3.88 25.62 4.66
C LEU A 135 -3.40 24.17 4.52
N LEU A 136 -2.51 23.88 3.57
CA LEU A 136 -1.96 22.53 3.34
C LEU A 136 -1.20 21.96 4.56
N ARG A 137 -0.64 22.85 5.39
CA ARG A 137 0.04 22.51 6.65
C ARG A 137 -0.87 22.48 7.87
N SER A 138 -2.14 22.85 7.74
CA SER A 138 -3.09 22.87 8.86
C SER A 138 -3.72 21.49 9.09
N ASP A 139 -4.25 21.27 10.29
CA ASP A 139 -5.02 20.08 10.64
C ASP A 139 -6.36 19.96 9.88
N ARG A 140 -6.73 20.96 9.07
CA ARG A 140 -7.93 20.93 8.21
C ARG A 140 -7.72 20.04 6.99
N VAL A 141 -6.47 19.75 6.63
CA VAL A 141 -6.08 18.94 5.46
C VAL A 141 -5.47 17.63 5.94
N GLN A 142 -5.94 16.51 5.40
CA GLN A 142 -5.40 15.19 5.70
C GLN A 142 -4.84 14.55 4.42
N PHE A 143 -3.55 14.24 4.41
CA PHE A 143 -2.97 13.37 3.41
C PHE A 143 -3.04 11.92 3.89
N VAL A 144 -3.44 11.00 3.01
CA VAL A 144 -3.68 9.60 3.33
C VAL A 144 -2.87 8.73 2.39
N ILE A 145 -2.06 7.84 2.98
CA ILE A 145 -1.25 6.87 2.26
C ILE A 145 -1.91 5.50 2.43
N PRO A 146 -2.72 5.03 1.47
CA PRO A 146 -3.22 3.67 1.50
C PRO A 146 -2.07 2.71 1.25
N VAL A 147 -1.83 1.81 2.19
CA VAL A 147 -0.79 0.80 2.16
C VAL A 147 -1.46 -0.57 2.11
N PRO A 148 -1.71 -1.13 0.91
CA PRO A 148 -2.18 -2.50 0.77
C PRO A 148 -1.27 -3.51 1.48
N SER A 149 -1.87 -4.52 2.13
CA SER A 149 -1.12 -5.75 2.42
C SER A 149 -0.70 -6.44 1.12
N TRP A 150 0.18 -7.44 1.21
CA TRP A 150 0.58 -8.22 0.04
C TRP A 150 -0.62 -8.89 -0.64
N GLU A 151 -1.51 -9.48 0.15
CA GLU A 151 -2.70 -10.19 -0.31
C GLU A 151 -3.66 -9.23 -1.01
N VAL A 152 -3.90 -8.06 -0.41
CA VAL A 152 -4.76 -7.04 -1.01
C VAL A 152 -4.11 -6.48 -2.29
N ARG A 153 -2.79 -6.29 -2.30
CA ARG A 153 -2.06 -5.82 -3.47
C ARG A 153 -2.24 -6.77 -4.65
N GLU A 154 -2.10 -8.08 -4.42
CA GLU A 154 -2.29 -9.09 -5.47
C GLU A 154 -3.71 -9.03 -6.05
N VAL A 155 -4.73 -8.96 -5.19
CA VAL A 155 -6.12 -8.85 -5.64
C VAL A 155 -6.37 -7.58 -6.46
N ILE A 156 -5.77 -6.45 -6.08
CA ILE A 156 -5.87 -5.19 -6.84
C ILE A 156 -5.22 -5.33 -8.22
N GLU A 157 -4.04 -5.94 -8.30
CA GLU A 157 -3.35 -6.17 -9.58
C GLU A 157 -4.14 -7.09 -10.50
N GLN A 158 -4.71 -8.18 -9.97
CA GLN A 158 -5.59 -9.07 -10.72
C GLN A 158 -6.89 -8.40 -11.16
N ALA A 159 -7.48 -7.54 -10.32
CA ALA A 159 -8.66 -6.76 -10.70
C ALA A 159 -8.33 -5.79 -11.84
N ARG A 160 -7.19 -5.10 -11.76
CA ARG A 160 -6.74 -4.16 -12.79
C ARG A 160 -6.44 -4.84 -14.12
N ALA A 161 -5.81 -6.02 -14.09
CA ALA A 161 -5.58 -6.80 -15.30
C ALA A 161 -6.89 -7.15 -16.02
N ARG A 162 -7.94 -7.47 -15.26
CA ARG A 162 -9.29 -7.72 -15.81
C ARG A 162 -9.92 -6.46 -16.40
N THR A 163 -9.89 -5.33 -15.70
CA THR A 163 -10.52 -4.08 -16.19
C THR A 163 -9.76 -3.45 -17.36
N LEU A 164 -8.45 -3.69 -17.48
CA LEU A 164 -7.70 -3.30 -18.69
C LEU A 164 -8.09 -4.15 -19.91
N ALA A 165 -8.40 -5.44 -19.70
CA ALA A 165 -8.83 -6.34 -20.77
C ALA A 165 -10.31 -6.11 -21.17
N ASP A 166 -11.17 -5.78 -20.21
CA ASP A 166 -12.60 -5.52 -20.42
C ASP A 166 -13.08 -4.30 -19.61
N PRO A 167 -12.81 -3.06 -20.11
CA PRO A 167 -13.14 -1.83 -19.39
C PRO A 167 -14.65 -1.62 -19.31
N GLN A 168 -15.15 -1.40 -18.09
CA GLN A 168 -16.54 -1.06 -17.80
C GLN A 168 -16.77 0.46 -17.73
N HIS A 169 -15.69 1.26 -17.75
CA HIS A 169 -15.76 2.72 -17.72
C HIS A 169 -14.63 3.39 -18.54
N GLU A 170 -14.87 4.57 -19.11
CA GLU A 170 -13.88 5.29 -19.94
C GLU A 170 -12.60 5.67 -19.17
N GLN A 171 -12.69 5.88 -17.85
CA GLN A 171 -11.51 6.15 -17.03
C GLN A 171 -10.62 4.91 -16.83
N GLU A 172 -11.17 3.69 -16.91
CA GLU A 172 -10.39 2.44 -16.79
C GLU A 172 -9.49 2.22 -18.01
N LYS A 173 -9.87 2.74 -19.19
CA LYS A 173 -9.02 2.73 -20.38
C LYS A 173 -7.76 3.61 -20.23
N ARG A 174 -7.79 4.54 -19.28
CA ARG A 174 -6.70 5.50 -19.01
C ARG A 174 -5.86 5.09 -17.82
N ASP A 175 -6.14 3.93 -17.24
CA ASP A 175 -5.31 3.40 -16.18
C ASP A 175 -3.89 3.13 -16.68
N ALA A 176 -2.90 3.47 -15.86
CA ALA A 176 -1.50 3.13 -16.12
C ALA A 176 -1.34 1.63 -16.42
N ALA A 177 -0.66 1.35 -17.53
CA ALA A 177 -0.34 0.00 -18.00
C ALA A 177 0.65 -0.73 -17.06
N PRO A 178 0.75 -2.07 -17.12
CA PRO A 178 1.59 -2.85 -16.21
C PRO A 178 3.08 -2.46 -16.21
N ASN A 179 3.64 -2.14 -17.37
CA ASN A 179 5.03 -1.67 -17.49
C ASN A 179 5.25 -0.34 -16.75
N VAL A 180 4.27 0.56 -16.78
CA VAL A 180 4.31 1.83 -16.04
C VAL A 180 4.25 1.58 -14.54
N LEU A 181 3.44 0.62 -14.08
CA LEU A 181 3.40 0.24 -12.66
C LEU A 181 4.75 -0.27 -12.16
N GLN A 182 5.40 -1.12 -12.95
CA GLN A 182 6.72 -1.65 -12.60
C GLN A 182 7.76 -0.53 -12.53
N ALA A 183 7.82 0.34 -13.54
CA ALA A 183 8.75 1.48 -13.56
C ALA A 183 8.54 2.40 -12.35
N LEU A 184 7.29 2.69 -11.99
CA LEU A 184 6.98 3.53 -10.82
C LEU A 184 7.34 2.84 -9.50
N TRP A 185 7.22 1.51 -9.40
CA TRP A 185 7.70 0.77 -8.23
C TRP A 185 9.23 0.80 -8.15
N GLU A 186 9.92 0.66 -9.28
CA GLU A 186 11.38 0.78 -9.35
C GLU A 186 11.85 2.17 -8.90
N GLU A 187 11.12 3.24 -9.25
CA GLU A 187 11.37 4.60 -8.73
C GLU A 187 11.20 4.67 -7.20
N VAL A 188 10.10 4.13 -6.65
CA VAL A 188 9.85 4.11 -5.20
C VAL A 188 10.94 3.34 -4.47
N ASN A 189 11.30 2.16 -4.97
CA ASN A 189 12.34 1.32 -4.40
C ASN A 189 13.75 1.94 -4.58
N GLY A 190 13.97 2.66 -5.68
CA GLY A 190 15.16 3.49 -5.90
C GLY A 190 15.30 4.57 -4.84
N LEU A 191 14.23 5.33 -4.59
CA LEU A 191 14.20 6.35 -3.56
C LEU A 191 14.40 5.75 -2.17
N ALA A 192 13.73 4.63 -1.84
CA ALA A 192 13.89 3.95 -0.56
C ALA A 192 15.36 3.63 -0.25
N ARG A 193 16.12 3.18 -1.26
CA ARG A 193 17.57 2.96 -1.13
C ARG A 193 18.32 4.26 -0.88
N GLN A 194 17.98 5.32 -1.60
CA GLN A 194 18.64 6.62 -1.46
C GLN A 194 18.44 7.24 -0.07
N ILE A 195 17.28 7.02 0.55
CA ILE A 195 16.97 7.51 1.90
C ILE A 195 17.24 6.47 3.00
N GLU A 196 17.96 5.39 2.66
CA GLU A 196 18.41 4.35 3.58
C GLU A 196 17.29 3.67 4.39
N LEU A 197 16.09 3.51 3.80
CA LEU A 197 15.06 2.62 4.35
C LEU A 197 15.58 1.18 4.29
N THR A 198 15.98 0.66 5.47
CA THR A 198 16.62 -0.65 5.63
C THR A 198 15.80 -1.76 4.97
N LYS A 199 16.48 -2.63 4.20
CA LYS A 199 15.97 -3.80 3.44
C LYS A 199 15.56 -3.57 1.97
N ALA A 200 15.62 -2.34 1.44
CA ALA A 200 15.40 -2.10 0.01
C ALA A 200 16.61 -2.54 -0.85
N ASN A 201 16.35 -3.36 -1.88
CA ASN A 201 17.31 -3.72 -2.94
C ASN A 201 16.63 -3.61 -4.33
N PRO A 202 17.35 -3.46 -5.45
CA PRO A 202 16.75 -3.21 -6.77
C PRO A 202 15.69 -4.23 -7.22
N LYS A 203 15.75 -5.46 -6.74
CA LYS A 203 14.82 -6.55 -7.09
C LYS A 203 13.77 -6.81 -6.02
N THR A 204 13.63 -5.91 -5.04
CA THR A 204 12.63 -6.08 -3.98
C THR A 204 11.25 -5.96 -4.61
N PRO A 205 10.40 -7.00 -4.50
CA PRO A 205 9.01 -6.90 -4.94
C PRO A 205 8.27 -5.87 -4.06
N TYR A 206 7.00 -5.61 -4.38
CA TYR A 206 6.17 -4.75 -3.54
C TYR A 206 6.32 -5.11 -2.06
N ASN A 207 6.60 -4.10 -1.24
CA ASN A 207 6.68 -4.24 0.20
C ASN A 207 5.94 -3.06 0.84
N PRO A 208 4.91 -3.31 1.66
CA PRO A 208 4.07 -2.28 2.27
C PRO A 208 4.86 -1.31 3.14
N TYR A 209 5.93 -1.77 3.79
CA TYR A 209 6.78 -0.94 4.64
C TYR A 209 7.68 -0.01 3.84
N ILE A 210 8.30 -0.52 2.77
CA ILE A 210 9.09 0.31 1.85
C ILE A 210 8.18 1.35 1.19
N TYR A 211 7.03 0.90 0.69
CA TYR A 211 6.04 1.76 0.06
C TYR A 211 5.55 2.86 1.01
N GLY A 212 5.06 2.47 2.20
CA GLY A 212 4.54 3.41 3.20
C GLY A 212 5.62 4.41 3.64
N GLY A 213 6.80 3.91 3.99
CA GLY A 213 7.92 4.73 4.46
C GLY A 213 8.38 5.77 3.44
N VAL A 214 8.42 5.43 2.15
CA VAL A 214 8.75 6.41 1.09
C VAL A 214 7.71 7.52 1.01
N TYR A 215 6.42 7.19 1.01
CA TYR A 215 5.36 8.20 0.95
C TYR A 215 5.26 9.05 2.22
N GLU A 216 5.51 8.47 3.39
CA GLU A 216 5.62 9.22 4.64
C GLU A 216 6.78 10.21 4.60
N ALA A 217 7.93 9.78 4.08
CA ALA A 217 9.09 10.65 3.90
C ALA A 217 8.79 11.79 2.93
N LEU A 218 8.09 11.52 1.81
CA LEU A 218 7.65 12.55 0.87
C LEU A 218 6.66 13.55 1.50
N LEU A 219 5.80 13.08 2.39
CA LEU A 219 4.77 13.89 3.02
C LEU A 219 5.13 14.42 4.41
N HIS A 220 6.41 14.41 4.80
CA HIS A 220 6.85 14.83 6.14
C HIS A 220 6.54 16.30 6.50
N ASN A 221 6.19 17.13 5.51
CA ASN A 221 5.74 18.52 5.68
C ASN A 221 4.22 18.68 5.70
N ARG A 222 3.48 17.57 5.75
CA ARG A 222 2.02 17.52 5.70
C ARG A 222 1.46 16.72 6.87
N HIS A 223 0.18 16.96 7.18
CA HIS A 223 -0.57 16.07 8.07
C HIS A 223 -0.90 14.77 7.34
N ALA A 224 0.07 13.88 7.26
CA ALA A 224 -0.02 12.60 6.61
C ALA A 224 -0.38 11.47 7.59
N LYS A 225 -1.09 10.45 7.09
CA LYS A 225 -1.31 9.21 7.83
C LYS A 225 -1.31 8.03 6.88
N SER A 226 -0.50 7.03 7.21
CA SER A 226 -0.59 5.72 6.58
C SER A 226 -1.80 4.94 7.07
N LEU A 227 -2.47 4.29 6.14
CA LEU A 227 -3.65 3.48 6.36
C LEU A 227 -3.40 2.10 5.76
N LEU A 228 -3.14 1.13 6.62
CA LEU A 228 -3.04 -0.27 6.19
C LEU A 228 -4.39 -0.71 5.60
N ILE A 229 -4.34 -1.30 4.41
CA ILE A 229 -5.50 -1.88 3.73
C ILE A 229 -5.26 -3.38 3.66
N ASP A 230 -5.80 -4.10 4.63
CA ASP A 230 -5.73 -5.55 4.81
C ASP A 230 -7.06 -6.25 4.49
N GLU A 231 -8.11 -5.48 4.21
CA GLU A 231 -9.42 -5.98 3.80
C GLU A 231 -9.60 -5.89 2.27
N VAL A 232 -10.01 -7.01 1.66
CA VAL A 232 -10.37 -7.05 0.22
C VAL A 232 -11.79 -6.51 0.02
N LEU A 233 -11.88 -5.37 -0.64
CA LEU A 233 -13.16 -4.74 -1.00
C LEU A 233 -13.53 -5.06 -2.46
N ARG A 234 -14.76 -5.51 -2.70
CA ARG A 234 -15.23 -5.93 -4.03
C ARG A 234 -16.37 -5.03 -4.52
N PRO A 235 -16.08 -3.99 -5.32
CA PRO A 235 -17.12 -3.16 -5.91
C PRO A 235 -17.91 -3.93 -6.96
N ALA A 236 -19.24 -3.74 -6.97
CA ALA A 236 -20.15 -4.36 -7.94
C ALA A 236 -20.21 -3.61 -9.29
N LYS A 237 -19.70 -2.39 -9.34
CA LYS A 237 -19.64 -1.49 -10.50
C LYS A 237 -18.26 -0.85 -10.60
N SER A 238 -18.01 -0.08 -11.65
CA SER A 238 -16.78 0.70 -11.76
C SER A 238 -16.59 1.60 -10.54
N VAL A 239 -15.33 1.72 -10.10
CA VAL A 239 -14.94 2.62 -9.00
C VAL A 239 -15.08 4.10 -9.38
N TYR A 240 -15.28 4.39 -10.66
CA TYR A 240 -15.49 5.73 -11.19
C TYR A 240 -16.97 6.12 -11.31
N GLU A 241 -17.90 5.20 -11.05
CA GLU A 241 -19.34 5.46 -11.10
C GLU A 241 -19.88 5.77 -9.69
N PHE A 242 -20.06 7.06 -9.36
CA PHE A 242 -20.71 7.48 -8.11
C PHE A 242 -21.30 8.91 -8.18
N ASP A 243 -22.60 9.04 -7.85
CA ASP A 243 -23.41 10.24 -8.11
C ASP A 243 -23.39 11.30 -6.99
N VAL A 244 -22.38 11.29 -6.12
CA VAL A 244 -22.30 12.20 -4.94
C VAL A 244 -21.41 13.42 -5.16
N VAL A 245 -20.75 13.51 -6.31
CA VAL A 245 -19.82 14.59 -6.65
C VAL A 245 -20.60 15.80 -7.16
N VAL A 246 -20.40 16.96 -6.53
CA VAL A 246 -21.04 18.22 -6.93
C VAL A 246 -20.14 19.09 -7.83
N GLY A 247 -18.84 18.79 -7.90
CA GLY A 247 -17.89 19.53 -8.72
C GLY A 247 -16.53 18.85 -8.82
N GLU A 248 -15.81 19.12 -9.90
CA GLU A 248 -14.43 18.70 -10.09
C GLU A 248 -13.57 19.92 -10.40
N LEU A 249 -12.39 20.00 -9.79
CA LEU A 249 -11.42 21.04 -10.09
C LEU A 249 -10.83 20.76 -11.48
N GLN A 250 -11.01 21.70 -12.40
CA GLN A 250 -10.47 21.68 -13.75
C GLN A 250 -9.97 23.07 -14.13
N ALA A 251 -8.84 23.13 -14.83
CA ALA A 251 -8.31 24.40 -15.33
C ALA A 251 -9.15 24.89 -16.52
N ASP A 252 -9.43 26.18 -16.57
CA ASP A 252 -9.94 26.82 -17.78
C ASP A 252 -8.80 27.16 -18.76
N GLU A 253 -9.15 27.59 -19.97
CA GLU A 253 -8.17 27.90 -21.01
C GLU A 253 -7.18 29.02 -20.62
N THR A 254 -7.63 29.96 -19.79
CA THR A 254 -6.80 31.08 -19.33
C THR A 254 -5.76 30.58 -18.32
N ALA A 255 -6.18 29.76 -17.37
CA ALA A 255 -5.29 29.12 -16.40
C ALA A 255 -4.29 28.19 -17.12
N VAL A 256 -4.75 27.37 -18.07
CA VAL A 256 -3.86 26.50 -18.85
C VAL A 256 -2.79 27.33 -19.56
N SER A 257 -3.18 28.39 -20.26
CA SER A 257 -2.25 29.27 -20.97
C SER A 257 -1.26 29.93 -20.02
N HIS A 258 -1.74 30.45 -18.88
CA HIS A 258 -0.92 31.09 -17.86
C HIS A 258 0.15 30.15 -17.29
N PHE A 259 -0.25 28.96 -16.83
CA PHE A 259 0.69 28.02 -16.20
C PHE A 259 1.66 27.38 -17.19
N MET A 260 1.23 27.13 -18.43
CA MET A 260 2.15 26.68 -19.48
C MET A 260 3.20 27.75 -19.81
N GLN A 261 2.78 29.02 -19.97
CA GLN A 261 3.72 30.13 -20.18
C GLN A 261 4.65 30.33 -18.98
N GLN A 262 4.14 30.18 -17.76
CA GLN A 262 4.96 30.27 -16.55
C GLN A 262 6.06 29.21 -16.52
N VAL A 263 5.73 27.95 -16.86
CA VAL A 263 6.72 26.87 -16.95
C VAL A 263 7.74 27.16 -18.04
N GLU A 264 7.30 27.57 -19.23
CA GLU A 264 8.18 27.89 -20.36
C GLU A 264 9.11 29.08 -20.08
N HIS A 265 8.65 30.07 -19.33
CA HIS A 265 9.47 31.21 -18.95
C HIS A 265 10.50 30.86 -17.89
N ARG A 266 10.15 29.96 -16.96
CA ARG A 266 10.98 29.63 -15.80
C ARG A 266 11.99 28.52 -16.07
N TYR A 267 11.70 27.61 -16.99
CA TYR A 267 12.51 26.43 -17.21
C TYR A 267 12.86 26.25 -18.69
N THR A 268 14.14 25.93 -18.96
CA THR A 268 14.49 25.27 -20.22
C THR A 268 13.99 23.82 -20.19
N HIS A 269 13.81 23.19 -21.35
CA HIS A 269 13.34 21.80 -21.41
C HIS A 269 14.25 20.84 -20.62
N GLU A 270 15.58 20.98 -20.75
CA GLU A 270 16.57 20.17 -20.01
C GLU A 270 16.52 20.42 -18.49
N ALA A 271 16.42 21.69 -18.08
CA ALA A 271 16.28 22.03 -16.66
C ALA A 271 14.99 21.45 -16.08
N LEU A 272 13.91 21.44 -16.88
CA LEU A 272 12.63 20.90 -16.47
C LEU A 272 12.66 19.37 -16.35
N GLN A 273 13.26 18.68 -17.32
CA GLN A 273 13.48 17.23 -17.23
C GLN A 273 14.24 16.87 -15.94
N THR A 274 15.27 17.66 -15.62
CA THR A 274 16.05 17.49 -14.39
C THR A 274 15.21 17.77 -13.14
N GLU A 275 14.42 18.85 -13.10
CA GLU A 275 13.56 19.18 -11.97
C GLU A 275 12.50 18.09 -11.73
N VAL A 276 11.88 17.61 -12.80
CA VAL A 276 10.87 16.55 -12.76
C VAL A 276 11.46 15.21 -12.36
N ALA A 277 12.66 14.86 -12.84
CA ALA A 277 13.36 13.65 -12.42
C ALA A 277 13.75 13.68 -10.93
N ASN A 278 14.07 14.87 -10.42
CA ASN A 278 14.42 15.09 -9.01
C ASN A 278 13.21 15.39 -8.12
N TRP A 279 12.02 14.86 -8.45
CA TRP A 279 10.79 15.04 -7.67
C TRP A 279 10.93 14.62 -6.19
N HIS A 280 11.88 13.72 -5.90
CA HIS A 280 12.17 13.24 -4.56
C HIS A 280 13.08 14.19 -3.74
N ARG A 281 13.51 15.32 -4.31
CA ARG A 281 14.44 16.28 -3.68
C ARG A 281 13.93 16.80 -2.34
N ILE A 282 12.61 16.87 -2.17
CA ILE A 282 11.95 17.21 -0.89
C ILE A 282 12.47 16.36 0.28
N VAL A 283 12.78 15.07 0.04
CA VAL A 283 13.29 14.16 1.07
C VAL A 283 14.82 14.11 1.07
N THR A 284 15.44 14.14 -0.10
CA THR A 284 16.89 13.90 -0.21
C THR A 284 17.74 15.14 0.09
N ALA A 285 17.19 16.35 -0.03
CA ALA A 285 17.92 17.59 0.30
C ALA A 285 17.92 17.92 1.81
N ASN A 286 16.95 17.40 2.56
CA ASN A 286 16.86 17.55 4.01
C ASN A 286 16.35 16.22 4.62
N PRO A 287 17.18 15.16 4.62
CA PRO A 287 16.76 13.89 5.17
C PRO A 287 16.52 14.06 6.68
N LYS A 288 15.26 14.00 7.11
CA LYS A 288 15.00 13.70 8.52
C LYS A 288 15.52 12.29 8.78
N PRO A 289 16.17 12.02 9.92
CA PRO A 289 16.44 10.65 10.32
C PRO A 289 15.14 9.87 10.24
N VAL A 290 15.13 8.81 9.44
CA VAL A 290 13.98 7.92 9.36
C VAL A 290 13.76 7.42 10.78
N ASP A 291 12.61 7.76 11.38
CA ASP A 291 12.13 7.04 12.55
C ASP A 291 12.09 5.59 12.10
N ARG A 292 12.92 4.71 12.70
CA ARG A 292 13.25 3.37 12.17
C ARG A 292 12.04 2.43 12.13
N GLY A 293 10.85 2.97 12.33
CA GLY A 293 9.69 2.31 12.86
C GLY A 293 9.98 1.81 14.28
N PRO A 294 8.96 1.35 15.00
CA PRO A 294 9.21 0.42 16.08
C PRO A 294 10.09 -0.73 15.57
N GLU A 295 11.07 -1.13 16.39
CA GLU A 295 11.76 -2.42 16.23
C GLU A 295 10.70 -3.51 16.06
N LEU A 296 10.93 -4.44 15.12
CA LEU A 296 10.00 -5.51 14.69
C LEU A 296 9.34 -6.21 15.89
N SER A 297 8.28 -5.60 16.37
CA SER A 297 7.18 -6.17 17.08
C SER A 297 6.05 -5.93 16.10
N LEU A 298 5.80 -6.94 15.27
CA LEU A 298 4.44 -7.10 14.76
C LEU A 298 3.54 -6.85 15.97
N PRO A 299 2.58 -5.91 15.94
CA PRO A 299 1.47 -6.06 16.85
C PRO A 299 0.93 -7.45 16.52
N LEU A 300 1.30 -8.43 17.35
CA LEU A 300 0.60 -9.68 17.44
C LEU A 300 -0.86 -9.24 17.54
N PRO A 301 -1.75 -9.70 16.65
CA PRO A 301 -3.15 -9.35 16.79
C PRO A 301 -3.50 -9.61 18.24
N ASP A 302 -3.87 -8.55 18.98
CA ASP A 302 -4.56 -8.74 20.24
C ASP A 302 -5.63 -9.76 19.93
N ALA A 303 -5.59 -10.90 20.63
CA ALA A 303 -6.44 -12.04 20.37
C ALA A 303 -7.82 -11.53 19.97
N LEU A 304 -8.22 -11.81 18.72
CA LEU A 304 -9.44 -11.26 18.10
C LEU A 304 -10.53 -11.20 19.19
N PRO A 305 -11.02 -10.01 19.57
CA PRO A 305 -12.00 -9.92 20.64
C PRO A 305 -13.26 -10.67 20.20
N GLY A 306 -13.44 -11.88 20.73
CA GLY A 306 -14.55 -12.76 20.38
C GLY A 306 -14.18 -14.19 19.94
N VAL A 307 -12.92 -14.50 19.61
CA VAL A 307 -12.52 -15.91 19.31
C VAL A 307 -11.98 -16.57 20.58
N VAL A 308 -12.90 -17.01 21.44
CA VAL A 308 -12.58 -17.97 22.50
C VAL A 308 -12.60 -19.36 21.87
N ASP A 309 -11.59 -19.67 21.06
CA ASP A 309 -11.21 -21.05 20.83
C ASP A 309 -9.81 -21.24 21.39
N ALA A 310 -9.75 -21.27 22.73
CA ALA A 310 -8.54 -21.66 23.41
C ALA A 310 -8.27 -23.11 22.98
N THR A 311 -7.33 -23.30 22.07
CA THR A 311 -6.90 -24.62 21.64
C THR A 311 -6.45 -25.39 22.88
N VAL A 312 -7.30 -26.28 23.39
CA VAL A 312 -7.01 -27.04 24.62
C VAL A 312 -6.09 -28.19 24.26
N LEU A 313 -4.79 -27.94 24.32
CA LEU A 313 -3.78 -28.98 24.17
C LEU A 313 -3.75 -29.86 25.42
N THR A 314 -3.77 -31.18 25.22
CA THR A 314 -3.56 -32.16 26.29
C THR A 314 -2.16 -32.01 26.90
N ALA A 315 -1.95 -32.50 28.12
CA ALA A 315 -0.64 -32.47 28.76
C ALA A 315 0.45 -33.17 27.91
N VAL A 316 0.07 -34.25 27.21
CA VAL A 316 0.98 -35.00 26.32
C VAL A 316 1.36 -34.16 25.08
N GLN A 317 0.40 -33.46 24.49
CA GLN A 317 0.66 -32.57 23.34
C GLN A 317 1.52 -31.37 23.73
N ARG A 318 1.29 -30.76 24.91
CA ARG A 318 2.14 -29.67 25.40
C ARG A 318 3.56 -30.14 25.67
N GLN A 319 3.72 -31.29 26.31
CA GLN A 319 5.03 -31.87 26.59
C GLN A 319 5.83 -32.10 25.29
N ALA A 320 5.19 -32.65 24.25
CA ALA A 320 5.85 -32.89 22.96
C ALA A 320 6.29 -31.59 22.26
N LEU A 321 5.50 -30.52 22.38
CA LEU A 321 5.84 -29.19 21.85
C LEU A 321 6.94 -28.51 22.68
N GLN A 322 6.95 -28.68 24.00
CA GLN A 322 7.99 -28.15 24.89
C GLN A 322 9.33 -28.84 24.68
N GLU A 323 9.34 -30.14 24.42
CA GLU A 323 10.55 -30.88 24.03
C GLU A 323 11.15 -30.35 22.73
N LEU A 324 10.30 -29.98 21.77
CA LEU A 324 10.73 -29.32 20.55
C LEU A 324 11.35 -27.95 20.84
N MET A 325 10.77 -27.16 21.75
CA MET A 325 11.27 -25.84 22.15
C MET A 325 12.55 -25.89 23.00
N ALA A 326 12.78 -26.99 23.73
CA ALA A 326 13.97 -27.18 24.56
C ALA A 326 15.24 -27.47 23.75
N LEU A 327 15.13 -27.74 22.45
CA LEU A 327 16.29 -27.93 21.58
C LEU A 327 17.09 -26.62 21.41
N PRO A 328 18.44 -26.66 21.43
CA PRO A 328 19.27 -25.50 21.13
C PRO A 328 18.94 -24.87 19.77
N LEU A 329 19.06 -23.54 19.66
CA LEU A 329 18.77 -22.80 18.42
C LEU A 329 19.68 -23.21 17.25
N ASP A 330 20.88 -23.71 17.54
CA ASP A 330 21.86 -24.21 16.57
C ASP A 330 21.70 -25.71 16.26
N THR A 331 20.61 -26.34 16.73
CA THR A 331 20.31 -27.74 16.41
C THR A 331 20.15 -27.91 14.90
N ILE A 332 21.04 -28.72 14.32
CA ILE A 332 21.02 -29.05 12.88
C ILE A 332 19.76 -29.86 12.50
N PRO A 333 19.33 -29.82 11.23
CA PRO A 333 18.11 -30.50 10.77
C PRO A 333 17.97 -31.98 11.19
N SER A 334 19.08 -32.74 11.21
CA SER A 334 19.08 -34.15 11.63
C SER A 334 18.73 -34.38 13.09
N GLY A 335 18.94 -33.39 13.98
CA GLY A 335 18.49 -33.42 15.37
C GLY A 335 17.05 -32.91 15.55
N MET A 336 16.60 -32.00 14.69
CA MET A 336 15.31 -31.32 14.80
C MET A 336 14.14 -32.10 14.17
N ILE A 337 14.37 -32.74 13.02
CA ILE A 337 13.34 -33.54 12.33
C ILE A 337 12.75 -34.65 13.22
N PRO A 338 13.53 -35.42 14.00
CA PRO A 338 12.97 -36.43 14.90
C PRO A 338 12.04 -35.85 15.97
N ALA A 339 12.36 -34.66 16.52
CA ALA A 339 11.51 -34.00 17.51
C ALA A 339 10.20 -33.49 16.89
N LEU A 340 10.27 -32.92 15.68
CA LEU A 340 9.09 -32.52 14.91
C LEU A 340 8.18 -33.71 14.60
N ASN A 341 8.74 -34.85 14.19
CA ASN A 341 7.97 -36.06 13.92
C ASN A 341 7.22 -36.54 15.17
N ARG A 342 7.86 -36.50 16.35
CA ARG A 342 7.19 -36.85 17.62
C ARG A 342 6.05 -35.88 17.95
N ALA A 343 6.29 -34.56 17.81
CA ALA A 343 5.26 -33.56 18.03
C ALA A 343 4.08 -33.73 17.06
N LEU A 344 4.34 -33.92 15.76
CA LEU A 344 3.33 -34.19 14.74
C LEU A 344 2.50 -35.45 15.04
N THR A 345 3.17 -36.55 15.39
CA THR A 345 2.50 -37.82 15.75
C THR A 345 1.62 -37.65 16.99
N THR A 346 2.02 -36.79 17.93
CA THR A 346 1.26 -36.53 19.15
C THR A 346 0.06 -35.59 18.90
N LEU A 347 0.13 -34.75 17.87
CA LEU A 347 -0.90 -33.78 17.52
C LEU A 347 -1.94 -34.31 16.50
N GLN A 348 -1.56 -35.28 15.66
CA GLN A 348 -2.45 -35.90 14.67
C GLN A 348 -3.28 -37.03 15.30
N SER A 349 -4.61 -36.91 15.25
CA SER A 349 -5.53 -38.03 15.38
C SER A 349 -5.96 -38.49 13.98
N ASP A 350 -5.43 -39.63 13.51
CA ASP A 350 -5.80 -40.45 12.33
C ASP A 350 -6.20 -39.81 10.97
N GLU A 351 -6.26 -38.50 10.79
CA GLU A 351 -6.53 -37.84 9.49
C GLU A 351 -5.25 -37.32 8.84
N VAL A 352 -4.86 -37.97 7.74
CA VAL A 352 -3.71 -37.61 6.90
C VAL A 352 -4.12 -36.53 5.90
N MET A 353 -3.56 -35.33 6.03
CA MET A 353 -3.67 -34.27 5.00
C MET A 353 -2.73 -34.54 3.82
N PRO A 354 -3.16 -34.37 2.56
CA PRO A 354 -2.32 -34.63 1.40
C PRO A 354 -1.25 -33.53 1.21
N VAL A 355 -0.03 -33.95 0.89
CA VAL A 355 1.12 -33.08 0.62
C VAL A 355 1.23 -32.84 -0.88
N THR A 356 1.24 -31.59 -1.34
CA THR A 356 1.58 -31.25 -2.72
C THR A 356 3.10 -31.15 -2.87
N ALA A 357 3.69 -32.09 -3.61
CA ALA A 357 5.08 -32.08 -4.00
C ALA A 357 5.25 -31.29 -5.30
N ASN A 358 5.74 -30.05 -5.20
CA ASN A 358 6.53 -29.31 -6.19
C ASN A 358 6.38 -27.80 -5.94
N VAL A 359 7.37 -27.20 -5.28
CA VAL A 359 7.36 -25.78 -4.91
C VAL A 359 8.74 -25.23 -5.26
N HIS A 360 8.79 -24.29 -6.22
CA HIS A 360 10.04 -23.64 -6.61
C HIS A 360 10.49 -22.64 -5.53
N LYS A 361 11.78 -22.27 -5.55
CA LYS A 361 12.55 -21.59 -4.48
C LYS A 361 11.93 -20.35 -3.82
N PHE A 362 10.98 -19.66 -4.47
CA PHE A 362 10.27 -18.50 -3.90
C PHE A 362 8.88 -18.82 -3.32
N ASP A 363 8.27 -19.93 -3.76
CA ASP A 363 7.01 -20.44 -3.20
C ASP A 363 7.22 -21.15 -1.84
N VAL A 364 8.48 -21.41 -1.45
CA VAL A 364 8.87 -22.08 -0.20
C VAL A 364 8.35 -21.30 1.01
N TYR A 365 8.63 -20.01 1.12
CA TYR A 365 8.21 -19.25 2.31
C TYR A 365 6.69 -19.03 2.39
N ASP A 366 6.03 -18.80 1.25
CA ASP A 366 4.58 -18.56 1.19
C ASP A 366 3.74 -19.83 1.28
N SER A 367 4.23 -20.99 0.83
CA SER A 367 3.51 -22.27 0.97
C SER A 367 3.66 -22.89 2.36
N TYR A 368 4.77 -22.64 3.06
CA TYR A 368 5.08 -23.27 4.35
C TYR A 368 4.43 -22.57 5.57
N PHE A 369 4.02 -21.30 5.47
CA PHE A 369 3.29 -20.62 6.55
C PHE A 369 1.82 -20.32 6.21
N ASN A 370 1.31 -20.84 5.08
CA ASN A 370 -0.09 -20.67 4.64
C ASN A 370 -1.08 -21.58 5.36
N VAL A 371 -0.97 -21.68 6.68
CA VAL A 371 -1.97 -22.35 7.49
C VAL A 371 -2.93 -21.28 7.97
N THR A 372 -3.95 -20.95 7.18
CA THR A 372 -4.94 -19.95 7.56
C THR A 372 -5.80 -20.48 8.71
N ARG A 373 -5.93 -19.71 9.79
CA ARG A 373 -6.99 -19.93 10.79
C ARG A 373 -8.32 -19.56 10.13
N THR A 374 -9.03 -20.54 9.59
CA THR A 374 -10.44 -20.37 9.21
C THR A 374 -11.34 -20.73 10.39
N GLU A 375 -12.57 -20.21 10.43
CA GLU A 375 -13.58 -20.58 11.45
C GLU A 375 -13.82 -22.11 11.53
N ASN A 376 -13.42 -22.86 10.50
CA ASN A 376 -13.60 -24.31 10.39
C ASN A 376 -12.35 -25.12 10.77
N ASN A 377 -11.21 -24.50 11.08
CA ASN A 377 -9.97 -25.20 11.41
C ASN A 377 -9.62 -25.01 12.90
N SER A 378 -9.73 -26.09 13.67
CA SER A 378 -9.31 -26.11 15.08
C SER A 378 -7.84 -25.68 15.21
N GLY A 379 -7.46 -24.99 16.28
CA GLY A 379 -6.07 -24.53 16.43
C GLY A 379 -5.03 -25.67 16.48
N THR A 380 -5.45 -26.91 16.73
CA THR A 380 -4.61 -28.11 16.57
C THR A 380 -4.29 -28.40 15.10
N ALA A 381 -5.26 -28.26 14.19
CA ALA A 381 -5.03 -28.41 12.75
C ALA A 381 -4.05 -27.35 12.24
N PHE A 382 -4.13 -26.13 12.77
CA PHE A 382 -3.14 -25.08 12.50
C PHE A 382 -1.73 -25.49 12.95
N LEU A 383 -1.59 -25.98 14.20
CA LEU A 383 -0.31 -26.44 14.73
C LEU A 383 0.28 -27.61 13.94
N VAL A 384 -0.54 -28.56 13.52
CA VAL A 384 -0.11 -29.68 12.66
C VAL A 384 0.40 -29.16 11.32
N GLY A 385 -0.34 -28.26 10.66
CA GLY A 385 0.08 -27.66 9.40
C GLY A 385 1.42 -26.93 9.52
N LEU A 386 1.57 -26.12 10.57
CA LEU A 386 2.78 -25.34 10.84
C LEU A 386 4.01 -26.25 11.05
N LEU A 387 3.88 -27.26 11.91
CA LEU A 387 4.97 -28.19 12.20
C LEU A 387 5.32 -29.06 10.99
N GLN A 388 4.33 -29.46 10.20
CA GLN A 388 4.53 -30.27 9.00
C GLN A 388 5.28 -29.48 7.93
N ALA A 389 4.90 -28.22 7.72
CA ALA A 389 5.58 -27.32 6.83
C ALA A 389 7.04 -27.07 7.28
N TYR A 390 7.25 -26.79 8.56
CA TYR A 390 8.59 -26.60 9.12
C TYR A 390 9.46 -27.85 8.96
N ARG A 391 8.91 -29.03 9.21
CA ARG A 391 9.59 -30.32 8.98
C ARG A 391 9.97 -30.51 7.51
N ASN A 392 9.07 -30.20 6.58
CA ASN A 392 9.33 -30.37 5.14
C ASN A 392 10.46 -29.46 4.68
N VAL A 393 10.50 -28.21 5.16
CA VAL A 393 11.63 -27.30 4.92
C VAL A 393 12.95 -27.93 5.37
N LEU A 394 13.01 -28.44 6.59
CA LEU A 394 14.22 -29.09 7.13
C LEU A 394 14.63 -30.37 6.39
N ALA A 395 13.66 -31.12 5.87
CA ALA A 395 13.93 -32.31 5.08
C ALA A 395 14.52 -31.95 3.70
N ASP A 396 13.99 -30.90 3.07
CA ASP A 396 14.53 -30.36 1.81
C ASP A 396 15.97 -29.84 2.01
N PHE A 397 16.28 -29.26 3.18
CA PHE A 397 17.65 -28.90 3.56
C PHE A 397 18.65 -30.07 3.58
N GLN A 398 18.19 -31.32 3.68
CA GLN A 398 19.08 -32.48 3.67
C GLN A 398 19.43 -32.94 2.24
N ASN A 399 18.79 -32.37 1.21
CA ASN A 399 18.95 -32.76 -0.19
C ASN A 399 19.69 -31.66 -0.98
N PRO A 400 20.90 -31.93 -1.53
CA PRO A 400 21.59 -30.99 -2.42
C PRO A 400 20.82 -30.77 -3.75
N PRO A 401 20.88 -29.59 -4.37
CA PRO A 401 21.63 -28.39 -3.97
C PRO A 401 20.87 -27.57 -2.92
N PHE A 402 21.51 -27.33 -1.76
CA PHE A 402 20.91 -26.61 -0.63
C PHE A 402 20.34 -25.26 -1.08
N THR A 403 19.03 -25.07 -0.94
CA THR A 403 18.31 -23.89 -1.43
C THR A 403 18.35 -22.70 -0.46
N LEU A 404 18.75 -22.93 0.80
CA LEU A 404 18.73 -21.96 1.89
C LEU A 404 20.10 -21.92 2.61
N THR A 405 20.48 -20.74 3.10
CA THR A 405 21.74 -20.39 3.74
C THR A 405 21.75 -20.70 5.24
N VAL A 406 22.95 -20.83 5.83
CA VAL A 406 23.17 -21.07 7.28
C VAL A 406 22.49 -20.00 8.17
N VAL A 407 22.19 -18.82 7.61
CA VAL A 407 21.51 -17.71 8.29
C VAL A 407 19.99 -17.89 8.36
N GLU A 408 19.38 -18.62 7.42
CA GLU A 408 17.93 -18.77 7.31
C GLU A 408 17.35 -19.80 8.29
N LEU A 409 18.15 -20.81 8.70
CA LEU A 409 17.73 -21.83 9.68
C LEU A 409 17.38 -21.25 11.06
N PRO A 410 18.21 -20.40 11.69
CA PRO A 410 17.86 -19.73 12.94
C PRO A 410 16.61 -18.85 12.82
N MET A 411 16.40 -18.18 11.69
CA MET A 411 15.22 -17.32 11.48
C MET A 411 13.93 -18.13 11.41
N LEU A 412 13.95 -19.24 10.66
CA LEU A 412 12.83 -20.17 10.60
C LEU A 412 12.51 -20.74 12.00
N ARG A 413 13.54 -21.04 12.80
CA ARG A 413 13.38 -21.52 14.17
C ARG A 413 12.73 -20.48 15.08
N ILE A 414 13.18 -19.23 15.02
CA ILE A 414 12.60 -18.12 15.79
C ILE A 414 11.13 -17.91 15.42
N ALA A 415 10.78 -18.00 14.13
CA ALA A 415 9.39 -17.88 13.66
C ALA A 415 8.50 -18.99 14.22
N LEU A 416 8.98 -20.24 14.23
CA LEU A 416 8.27 -21.37 14.84
C LEU A 416 8.04 -21.17 16.34
N GLU A 417 9.09 -20.83 17.10
CA GLU A 417 8.99 -20.63 18.55
C GLU A 417 8.04 -19.48 18.89
N THR A 418 8.11 -18.38 18.14
CA THR A 418 7.21 -17.24 18.31
C THR A 418 5.76 -17.64 18.12
N THR A 419 5.50 -18.50 17.13
CA THR A 419 4.14 -19.01 16.85
C THR A 419 3.67 -19.98 17.93
N LEU A 420 4.52 -20.88 18.42
CA LEU A 420 4.16 -21.82 19.50
C LEU A 420 3.85 -21.11 20.83
N ARG A 421 4.54 -20.01 21.14
CA ARG A 421 4.24 -19.20 22.34
C ARG A 421 2.83 -18.60 22.32
N GLN A 422 2.25 -18.36 21.14
CA GLN A 422 0.85 -17.91 21.02
C GLN A 422 -0.16 -18.99 21.48
N PHE A 423 0.27 -20.25 21.61
CA PHE A 423 -0.51 -21.36 22.15
C PHE A 423 -0.19 -21.65 23.62
N GLY A 424 0.59 -20.79 24.29
CA GLY A 424 0.99 -20.97 25.69
C GLY A 424 1.96 -22.14 25.92
N ILE A 425 2.76 -22.47 24.89
CA ILE A 425 3.84 -23.47 24.95
C ILE A 425 5.15 -22.83 25.36
#